data_AF-A0A356X1C7-F1
#
_entry.id   AF-A0A356X1C7-F1
#
_cell.length_a   1.000
_cell.length_b   1.000
_cell.length_c   1.000
_cell.angle_alpha   90.00
_cell.angle_beta   90.00
_cell.angle_gamma   90.00
#
_symmetry.space_group_name_H-M   'P 1'
#
loop_
_entity.id
_entity.type
_entity.pdbx_description
1 polymer ?
#
loop_
_entity_poly.entity_id
_entity_poly.type
_entity_poly.pdbx_seq_one_letter_code
_entity_poly.pdbx_strand_id
1 'polypeptide(L)'
;MTAQLARMGKEIGVTGTKMLERYTASLGRLAIFGKQSFQVFKELNAMAKATGIEISTFTSIAEQFDRFDTAADSVAQLNAVLGTQLSTLEMMQATDAEKIMMMRQEIQMSVGSLDSLDKHTQMYIAQAMGLNDVAEAQKLVNMSTAEYQGYLDRQEESADIQREIADATEQLVPIMQQLKLAMLQFFMAFSPVIEGFSEFLSFISPFIVM
;
A
#
# COMPACT_ATOMS: atom_id res chain seq x y z
N MET A 1 -5.56 -11.16 -0.08
CA MET A 1 -4.54 -10.70 0.88
C MET A 1 -3.10 -10.99 0.41
N THR A 2 -2.69 -12.25 0.22
CA THR A 2 -1.31 -12.64 -0.15
C THR A 2 -0.80 -12.01 -1.46
N ALA A 3 -1.64 -11.96 -2.50
CA ALA A 3 -1.30 -11.30 -3.76
C ALA A 3 -1.14 -9.78 -3.63
N GLN A 4 -1.91 -9.13 -2.74
CA GLN A 4 -1.80 -7.69 -2.47
C GLN A 4 -0.54 -7.37 -1.65
N LEU A 5 -0.21 -8.19 -0.65
CA LEU A 5 1.03 -8.06 0.13
C LEU A 5 2.29 -8.25 -0.72
N ALA A 6 2.27 -9.21 -1.66
CA ALA A 6 3.39 -9.42 -2.59
C ALA A 6 3.65 -8.21 -3.50
N ARG A 7 2.60 -7.52 -3.96
CA ARG A 7 2.73 -6.31 -4.78
C ARG A 7 3.18 -5.10 -3.97
N MET A 8 2.59 -4.89 -2.81
CA MET A 8 3.05 -3.84 -1.90
C MET A 8 4.53 -4.04 -1.58
N GLY A 9 4.95 -5.29 -1.38
CA GLY A 9 6.36 -5.65 -1.28
C GLY A 9 7.17 -5.20 -2.51
N LYS A 10 6.74 -5.55 -3.72
CA LYS A 10 7.40 -5.16 -4.97
C LYS A 10 7.56 -3.64 -5.10
N GLU A 11 6.56 -2.86 -4.74
CA GLU A 11 6.59 -1.39 -4.85
C GLU A 11 7.52 -0.74 -3.83
N ILE A 12 7.56 -1.26 -2.60
CA ILE A 12 8.42 -0.70 -1.56
C ILE A 12 9.82 -1.30 -1.55
N GLY A 13 10.06 -2.34 -2.36
CA GLY A 13 11.35 -3.00 -2.54
C GLY A 13 11.65 -4.11 -1.53
N VAL A 14 10.61 -4.74 -0.98
CA VAL A 14 10.74 -5.88 -0.04
C VAL A 14 9.98 -7.10 -0.55
N THR A 15 10.33 -8.29 -0.05
CA THR A 15 9.66 -9.52 -0.48
C THR A 15 8.24 -9.59 0.06
N GLY A 16 7.35 -10.29 -0.65
CA GLY A 16 5.99 -10.57 -0.16
C GLY A 16 5.99 -11.29 1.20
N THR A 17 7.00 -12.13 1.47
CA THR A 17 7.22 -12.75 2.78
C THR A 17 7.50 -11.72 3.86
N LYS A 18 8.43 -10.78 3.62
CA LYS A 18 8.74 -9.70 4.57
C LYS A 18 7.53 -8.79 4.81
N MET A 19 6.68 -8.60 3.79
CA MET A 19 5.41 -7.88 3.94
C MET A 19 4.40 -8.62 4.80
N LEU A 20 4.30 -9.93 4.63
CA LEU A 20 3.43 -10.75 5.46
C LEU A 20 3.90 -10.77 6.91
N GLU A 21 5.21 -10.87 7.15
CA GLU A 21 5.81 -10.76 8.49
C GLU A 21 5.49 -9.41 9.13
N ARG A 22 5.71 -8.30 8.40
CA ARG A 22 5.36 -6.95 8.86
C ARG A 22 3.88 -6.82 9.18
N TYR A 23 3.00 -7.29 8.30
CA TYR A 23 1.57 -7.24 8.52
C TYR A 23 1.18 -8.02 9.77
N THR A 24 1.71 -9.25 9.91
CA THR A 24 1.45 -10.12 11.06
C THR A 24 1.93 -9.50 12.37
N ALA A 25 3.11 -8.86 12.36
CA ALA A 25 3.63 -8.14 13.52
C ALA A 25 2.77 -6.93 13.90
N SER A 26 2.15 -6.27 12.91
CA SER A 26 1.26 -5.12 13.13
C SER A 26 -0.19 -5.52 13.43
N LEU A 27 -0.59 -6.79 13.26
CA LEU A 27 -1.99 -7.22 13.43
C LEU A 27 -2.57 -6.89 14.80
N GLY A 28 -1.79 -7.05 15.88
CA GLY A 28 -2.26 -6.79 17.24
C GLY A 28 -2.75 -5.36 17.41
N ARG A 29 -2.04 -4.40 16.80
CA ARG A 29 -2.43 -3.00 16.78
C ARG A 29 -3.53 -2.73 15.76
N LEU A 30 -3.32 -3.17 14.52
CA LEU A 30 -4.23 -2.85 13.42
C LEU A 30 -5.64 -3.44 13.59
N ALA A 31 -5.78 -4.48 14.41
CA ALA A 31 -7.06 -5.09 14.75
C ALA A 31 -8.08 -4.09 15.31
N ILE A 32 -7.62 -3.02 16.00
CA ILE A 32 -8.51 -1.98 16.53
C ILE A 32 -9.30 -1.26 15.44
N PHE A 33 -8.76 -1.21 14.22
CA PHE A 33 -9.39 -0.57 13.06
C PHE A 33 -10.33 -1.50 12.28
N GLY A 34 -10.48 -2.77 12.70
CA GLY A 34 -11.40 -3.72 12.09
C GLY A 34 -11.28 -3.82 10.57
N LYS A 35 -12.31 -3.36 9.85
CA LYS A 35 -12.36 -3.38 8.37
C LYS A 35 -11.31 -2.50 7.72
N GLN A 36 -10.86 -1.44 8.39
CA GLN A 36 -9.84 -0.50 7.88
C GLN A 36 -8.41 -0.98 8.18
N SER A 37 -8.22 -2.03 8.98
CA SER A 37 -6.89 -2.54 9.38
C SER A 37 -5.89 -2.70 8.23
N PHE A 38 -6.35 -3.26 7.10
CA PHE A 38 -5.50 -3.42 5.92
C PHE A 38 -5.20 -2.10 5.20
N GLN A 39 -6.15 -1.17 5.17
CA GLN A 39 -5.95 0.16 4.60
C GLN A 39 -4.96 0.99 5.43
N VAL A 40 -5.12 1.00 6.76
CA VAL A 40 -4.17 1.65 7.68
C VAL A 40 -2.77 1.05 7.52
N PHE A 41 -2.66 -0.27 7.35
CA PHE A 41 -1.38 -0.90 7.07
C PHE A 41 -0.74 -0.40 5.76
N LYS A 42 -1.52 -0.27 4.68
CA LYS A 42 -1.02 0.27 3.41
C LYS A 42 -0.50 1.69 3.57
N GLU A 43 -1.25 2.54 4.27
CA GLU A 43 -0.89 3.93 4.51
C GLU A 43 0.38 4.06 5.35
N LEU A 44 0.51 3.29 6.43
CA LEU A 44 1.74 3.25 7.23
C LEU A 44 2.94 2.75 6.42
N ASN A 45 2.75 1.80 5.51
CA ASN A 45 3.82 1.34 4.60
C ASN A 45 4.18 2.39 3.54
N ALA A 46 3.20 3.12 3.01
CA ALA A 46 3.44 4.22 2.09
C ALA A 46 4.23 5.35 2.78
N MET A 47 3.88 5.69 4.02
CA MET A 47 4.67 6.64 4.83
C MET A 47 6.08 6.13 5.11
N ALA A 48 6.23 4.86 5.49
CA ALA A 48 7.55 4.27 5.70
C ALA A 48 8.42 4.33 4.44
N LYS A 49 7.81 4.11 3.27
CA LYS A 49 8.50 4.20 1.99
C LYS A 49 8.88 5.64 1.63
N ALA A 50 8.00 6.60 1.86
CA ALA A 50 8.22 8.01 1.52
C ALA A 50 9.22 8.71 2.47
N THR A 51 9.30 8.26 3.72
CA THR A 51 10.16 8.90 4.75
C THR A 51 11.44 8.11 5.06
N GLY A 52 11.44 6.81 4.80
CA GLY A 52 12.48 5.89 5.29
C GLY A 52 12.44 5.66 6.80
N ILE A 53 11.34 6.00 7.47
CA ILE A 53 11.11 5.74 8.91
C ILE A 53 10.48 4.35 9.07
N GLU A 54 10.84 3.66 10.15
CA GLU A 54 10.25 2.36 10.48
C GLU A 54 8.78 2.49 10.90
N ILE A 55 7.97 1.49 10.54
CA ILE A 55 6.53 1.48 10.88
C ILE A 55 6.30 1.56 12.38
N SER A 56 7.19 0.95 13.18
CA SER A 56 7.12 1.00 14.65
C SER A 56 7.16 2.42 15.20
N THR A 57 7.88 3.34 14.54
CA THR A 57 7.95 4.74 14.96
C THR A 57 6.60 5.43 14.77
N PHE A 58 5.93 5.19 13.63
CA PHE A 58 4.58 5.69 13.38
C PHE A 58 3.56 5.17 14.38
N THR A 59 3.62 3.87 14.68
CA THR A 59 2.75 3.29 15.69
C THR A 59 3.00 3.93 17.05
N SER A 60 4.26 4.08 17.49
CA SER A 60 4.58 4.74 18.76
C SER A 60 4.08 6.19 18.86
N ILE A 61 4.12 6.95 17.76
CA ILE A 61 3.51 8.30 17.71
C ILE A 61 2.01 8.19 17.97
N ALA A 62 1.34 7.30 17.25
CA ALA A 62 -0.11 7.20 17.29
C ALA A 62 -0.67 6.65 18.63
N GLU A 63 0.11 5.89 19.43
CA GLU A 63 -0.31 5.39 20.77
C GLU A 63 -0.60 6.51 21.75
N GLN A 64 0.08 7.65 21.60
CA GLN A 64 -0.12 8.81 22.48
C GLN A 64 -1.56 9.33 22.40
N PHE A 65 -2.26 9.03 21.31
CA PHE A 65 -3.64 9.45 21.08
C PHE A 65 -4.67 8.38 21.39
N ASP A 66 -4.28 7.23 21.95
CA ASP A 66 -5.23 6.15 22.25
C ASP A 66 -6.01 6.38 23.55
N ARG A 67 -5.47 7.21 24.44
CA ARG A 67 -6.13 7.60 25.70
C ARG A 67 -6.38 9.10 25.73
N PHE A 68 -7.48 9.50 26.36
CA PHE A 68 -7.89 10.90 26.39
C PHE A 68 -6.88 11.80 27.12
N ASP A 69 -6.32 11.35 28.24
CA ASP A 69 -5.33 12.09 29.04
C ASP A 69 -4.07 12.36 28.22
N THR A 70 -3.47 11.31 27.67
CA THR A 70 -2.25 11.44 26.86
C THR A 70 -2.50 12.21 25.56
N ALA A 71 -3.66 12.01 24.92
CA ALA A 71 -4.02 12.73 23.71
C ALA A 71 -4.19 14.23 23.98
N ALA A 72 -4.83 14.59 25.10
CA ALA A 72 -5.02 15.98 25.49
C ALA A 72 -3.69 16.67 25.77
N ASP A 73 -2.78 16.00 26.48
CA ASP A 73 -1.45 16.54 26.78
C ASP A 73 -0.64 16.75 25.49
N SER A 74 -0.60 15.76 24.59
CA SER A 74 0.11 15.86 23.30
C SER A 74 -0.47 16.96 22.41
N VAL A 75 -1.80 17.06 22.29
CA VAL A 75 -2.45 18.13 21.51
C VAL A 75 -2.21 19.50 22.14
N ALA A 76 -2.28 19.62 23.47
CA ALA A 76 -2.02 20.88 24.17
C ALA A 76 -0.58 21.34 23.94
N GLN A 77 0.39 20.42 23.99
CA GLN A 77 1.78 20.72 23.70
C GLN A 77 1.92 21.22 22.26
N LEU A 78 1.42 20.47 21.27
CA LEU A 78 1.46 20.87 19.85
C LEU A 78 0.84 22.25 19.63
N ASN A 79 -0.37 22.49 20.16
CA ASN A 79 -1.07 23.77 20.05
C ASN A 79 -0.29 24.91 20.72
N ALA A 80 0.37 24.67 21.85
CA ALA A 80 1.19 25.67 22.53
C ALA A 80 2.50 25.97 21.77
N VAL A 81 3.13 24.96 21.18
CA VAL A 81 4.39 25.11 20.42
C VAL A 81 4.14 25.83 19.09
N LEU A 82 3.11 25.41 18.38
CA LEU A 82 2.94 25.69 16.95
C LEU A 82 1.80 26.67 16.67
N GLY A 83 1.02 27.05 17.70
CA GLY A 83 -0.20 27.84 17.51
C GLY A 83 -1.28 27.10 16.72
N THR A 84 -1.23 25.76 16.70
CA THR A 84 -2.15 24.90 15.94
C THR A 84 -3.53 24.84 16.61
N GLN A 85 -4.51 24.31 15.88
CA GLN A 85 -5.88 24.12 16.39
C GLN A 85 -6.29 22.65 16.36
N LEU A 86 -5.35 21.75 16.67
CA LEU A 86 -5.63 20.32 16.72
C LEU A 86 -6.70 20.01 17.77
N SER A 87 -7.65 19.16 17.39
CA SER A 87 -8.70 18.65 18.27
C SER A 87 -8.32 17.29 18.84
N THR A 88 -8.28 17.17 20.17
CA THR A 88 -8.04 15.90 20.85
C THR A 88 -9.03 14.82 20.41
N LEU A 89 -10.31 15.18 20.24
CA LEU A 89 -11.36 14.24 19.86
C LEU A 89 -11.18 13.74 18.42
N GLU A 90 -10.75 14.60 17.50
CA GLU A 90 -10.46 14.21 16.12
C GLU A 90 -9.24 13.28 16.07
N MET A 91 -8.18 13.63 16.80
CA MET A 91 -6.99 12.78 16.90
C MET A 91 -7.31 11.40 17.46
N MET A 92 -8.19 11.30 18.46
CA MET A 92 -8.60 10.01 19.03
C MET A 92 -9.46 9.17 18.09
N GLN A 93 -10.23 9.80 17.21
CA GLN A 93 -11.12 9.12 16.26
C GLN A 93 -10.39 8.69 14.98
N ALA A 94 -9.32 9.38 14.64
CA ALA A 94 -8.52 9.10 13.47
C ALA A 94 -7.75 7.77 13.58
N THR A 95 -7.51 7.17 12.42
CA THR A 95 -6.58 6.05 12.29
C THR A 95 -5.14 6.47 12.59
N ASP A 96 -4.24 5.51 12.82
CA ASP A 96 -2.82 5.81 13.07
C ASP A 96 -2.21 6.67 11.98
N ALA A 97 -2.55 6.37 10.72
CA ALA A 97 -2.02 7.10 9.59
C ALA A 97 -2.57 8.52 9.50
N GLU A 98 -3.88 8.69 9.72
CA GLU A 98 -4.54 9.99 9.74
C GLU A 98 -4.01 10.89 10.86
N LYS A 99 -3.80 10.35 12.08
CA LYS A 99 -3.19 11.08 13.21
C LYS A 99 -1.86 11.72 12.80
N ILE A 100 -0.99 10.94 12.18
CA ILE A 100 0.34 11.38 11.75
C ILE A 100 0.24 12.44 10.64
N MET A 101 -0.68 12.24 9.68
CA MET A 101 -0.89 13.19 8.59
C MET A 101 -1.46 14.53 9.08
N MET A 102 -2.43 14.52 9.99
CA MET A 102 -2.98 15.73 10.61
C MET A 102 -1.89 16.49 11.36
N MET A 103 -1.12 15.80 12.21
CA MET A 103 -0.02 16.41 12.95
C MET A 103 1.03 17.02 12.01
N ARG A 104 1.46 16.27 10.99
CA ARG A 104 2.41 16.74 9.98
C ARG A 104 1.90 17.99 9.26
N GLN A 105 0.62 17.99 8.86
CA GLN A 105 0.01 19.10 8.14
C GLN A 105 -0.01 20.36 8.99
N GLU A 106 -0.42 20.25 10.25
CA GLU A 106 -0.42 21.37 11.19
C GLU A 106 0.99 21.93 11.42
N ILE A 107 2.00 21.06 11.58
CA ILE A 107 3.40 21.50 11.67
C ILE A 107 3.86 22.23 10.41
N GLN A 108 3.59 21.67 9.23
CA GLN A 108 3.96 22.33 7.97
C GLN A 108 3.27 23.69 7.82
N MET A 109 2.00 23.81 8.24
CA MET A 109 1.28 25.09 8.18
C MET A 109 1.87 26.11 9.15
N SER A 110 2.27 25.68 10.34
CA SER A 110 2.80 26.58 11.38
C SER A 110 4.24 27.03 11.11
N VAL A 111 5.12 26.14 10.67
CA VAL A 111 6.56 26.42 10.59
C VAL A 111 7.19 26.14 9.22
N GLY A 112 6.43 25.62 8.26
CA GLY A 112 6.97 25.25 6.95
C GLY A 112 7.93 24.08 7.04
N SER A 113 9.22 24.35 6.82
CA SER A 113 10.28 23.34 6.91
C SER A 113 11.01 23.41 8.24
N LEU A 114 11.12 22.26 8.93
CA LEU A 114 11.90 22.15 10.16
C LEU A 114 13.37 22.55 9.96
N ASP A 115 13.92 22.38 8.75
CA ASP A 115 15.33 22.65 8.47
C ASP A 115 15.71 24.13 8.60
N SER A 116 14.72 25.02 8.53
CA SER A 116 14.92 26.46 8.69
C SER A 116 14.91 26.94 10.14
N LEU A 117 14.55 26.06 11.09
CA LEU A 117 14.42 26.40 12.51
C LEU A 117 15.72 26.16 13.27
N ASP A 118 15.87 26.81 14.42
CA ASP A 118 16.99 26.54 15.31
C ASP A 118 16.86 25.15 15.94
N LYS A 119 18.00 24.59 16.37
CA LYS A 119 18.09 23.24 16.94
C LYS A 119 17.13 23.01 18.10
N HIS A 120 16.94 24.00 18.99
CA HIS A 120 16.09 23.81 20.16
C HIS A 120 14.62 23.77 19.76
N THR A 121 14.21 24.60 18.81
CA THR A 121 12.87 24.54 18.23
C THR A 121 12.63 23.22 17.50
N GLN A 122 13.60 22.73 16.71
CA GLN A 122 13.51 21.41 16.07
C GLN A 122 13.35 20.28 17.08
N MET A 123 14.15 20.28 18.15
CA MET A 123 14.04 19.29 19.24
C MET A 123 12.69 19.37 19.94
N TYR A 124 12.19 20.58 20.18
CA TYR A 124 10.92 20.78 20.86
C TYR A 124 9.74 20.31 20.00
N ILE A 125 9.76 20.55 18.69
CA ILE A 125 8.76 20.01 17.76
C ILE A 125 8.86 18.49 17.68
N ALA A 126 10.07 17.92 17.56
CA ALA A 126 10.26 16.47 17.58
C ALA A 126 9.66 15.84 18.85
N GLN A 127 9.91 16.43 20.02
CA GLN A 127 9.33 15.98 21.28
C GLN A 127 7.80 16.12 21.30
N ALA A 128 7.25 17.22 20.79
CA ALA A 128 5.80 17.41 20.70
C ALA A 128 5.14 16.43 19.73
N MET A 129 5.86 15.97 18.70
CA MET A 129 5.44 14.86 17.84
C MET A 129 5.57 13.48 18.51
N GLY A 130 6.19 13.42 19.68
CA GLY A 130 6.51 12.16 20.36
C GLY A 130 7.65 11.38 19.71
N LEU A 131 8.54 12.08 19.00
CA LEU A 131 9.75 11.54 18.40
C LEU A 131 10.96 11.80 19.29
N ASN A 132 11.89 10.84 19.32
CA ASN A 132 13.13 10.97 20.08
C ASN A 132 14.27 11.59 19.26
N ASP A 133 14.12 11.64 17.93
CA ASP A 133 15.14 12.11 17.00
C ASP A 133 14.59 13.21 16.10
N VAL A 134 15.33 14.33 16.04
CA VAL A 134 15.06 15.44 15.13
C VAL A 134 15.14 14.98 13.67
N ALA A 135 16.02 14.02 13.35
CA ALA A 135 16.14 13.51 12.00
C ALA A 135 14.87 12.76 11.56
N GLU A 136 14.20 12.04 12.46
CA GLU A 136 12.90 11.41 12.18
C GLU A 136 11.80 12.47 11.99
N ALA A 137 11.81 13.52 12.82
CA ALA A 137 10.86 14.63 12.69
C ALA A 137 11.04 15.34 11.35
N GLN A 138 12.28 15.63 10.95
CA GLN A 138 12.60 16.22 9.65
C GLN A 138 12.13 15.34 8.49
N LYS A 139 12.42 14.04 8.51
CA LYS A 139 11.96 13.10 7.48
C LYS A 139 10.44 13.06 7.36
N LEU A 140 9.74 13.06 8.49
CA LEU A 140 8.28 13.02 8.52
C LEU A 140 7.67 14.33 8.04
N VAL A 141 8.12 15.47 8.56
CA VAL A 141 7.62 16.78 8.14
C VAL A 141 7.94 17.02 6.67
N ASN A 142 9.14 16.72 6.20
CA ASN A 142 9.53 16.89 4.80
C ASN A 142 9.05 15.75 3.89
N MET A 143 8.22 14.81 4.37
CA MET A 143 7.69 13.72 3.55
C MET A 143 7.03 14.28 2.28
N SER A 144 7.35 13.71 1.12
CA SER A 144 6.69 14.11 -0.12
C SER A 144 5.25 13.59 -0.16
N THR A 145 4.28 14.52 -0.09
CA THR A 145 2.85 14.17 -0.23
C THR A 145 2.57 13.53 -1.59
N ALA A 146 3.27 13.99 -2.64
CA ALA A 146 3.11 13.45 -3.99
C ALA A 146 3.63 12.01 -4.10
N GLU A 147 4.77 11.69 -3.48
CA GLU A 147 5.27 10.32 -3.44
C GLU A 147 4.34 9.43 -2.61
N TYR A 148 3.94 9.89 -1.43
CA TYR A 148 2.99 9.18 -0.57
C TYR A 148 1.70 8.84 -1.31
N GLN A 149 1.05 9.83 -1.94
CA GLN A 149 -0.17 9.62 -2.70
C GLN A 149 0.06 8.72 -3.91
N GLY A 150 1.15 8.92 -4.66
CA GLY A 150 1.50 8.07 -5.79
C GLY A 150 1.78 6.60 -5.39
N TYR A 151 2.18 6.33 -4.15
CA TYR A 151 2.22 4.95 -3.64
C TYR A 151 0.83 4.40 -3.37
N LEU A 152 -0.07 5.17 -2.77
CA LEU A 152 -1.45 4.73 -2.51
C LEU A 152 -2.21 4.46 -3.81
N ASP A 153 -2.10 5.36 -4.78
CA ASP A 153 -2.79 5.26 -6.08
C ASP A 153 -2.35 4.00 -6.84
N ARG A 154 -1.04 3.72 -6.89
CA ARG A 154 -0.51 2.50 -7.56
C ARG A 154 -0.99 1.21 -6.90
N GLN A 155 -1.16 1.21 -5.59
CA GLN A 155 -1.71 0.07 -4.87
C GLN A 155 -3.20 -0.13 -5.13
N GLU A 156 -3.95 0.95 -5.30
CA GLU A 156 -5.38 0.92 -5.61
C GLU A 156 -5.62 0.48 -7.07
N GLU A 157 -4.94 1.09 -8.03
CA GLU A 157 -4.97 0.69 -9.45
C GLU A 157 -4.62 -0.79 -9.63
N SER A 158 -3.57 -1.26 -8.93
CA SER A 158 -3.17 -2.67 -8.94
C SER A 158 -4.20 -3.61 -8.29
N ALA A 159 -5.03 -3.12 -7.37
CA ALA A 159 -6.10 -3.89 -6.75
C ALA A 159 -7.31 -3.99 -7.67
N ASP A 160 -7.64 -2.92 -8.39
CA ASP A 160 -8.77 -2.88 -9.30
C ASP A 160 -8.52 -3.67 -10.58
N ILE A 161 -7.33 -3.55 -11.18
CA ILE A 161 -6.93 -4.38 -12.33
C ILE A 161 -7.04 -5.88 -11.99
N GLN A 162 -6.81 -6.29 -10.74
CA GLN A 162 -7.00 -7.68 -10.34
C GLN A 162 -8.46 -8.09 -10.24
N ARG A 163 -9.33 -7.22 -9.72
CA ARG A 163 -10.76 -7.50 -9.66
C ARG A 163 -11.28 -7.66 -11.09
N GLU A 164 -10.90 -6.74 -11.97
CA GLU A 164 -11.28 -6.79 -13.37
C GLU A 164 -10.73 -8.02 -14.09
N ILE A 165 -9.45 -8.38 -13.89
CA ILE A 165 -8.89 -9.62 -14.45
C ILE A 165 -9.54 -10.86 -13.85
N ALA A 166 -9.84 -10.89 -12.55
CA ALA A 166 -10.49 -12.03 -11.90
C ALA A 166 -11.91 -12.22 -12.43
N ASP A 167 -12.70 -11.14 -12.51
CA ASP A 167 -14.06 -11.14 -13.06
C ASP A 167 -14.04 -11.54 -14.54
N ALA A 168 -13.10 -11.00 -15.32
CA ALA A 168 -12.90 -11.39 -16.71
C ALA A 168 -12.45 -12.86 -16.83
N THR A 169 -11.59 -13.36 -15.95
CA THR A 169 -11.15 -14.76 -15.96
C THR A 169 -12.28 -15.70 -15.60
N GLU A 170 -13.11 -15.38 -14.60
CA GLU A 170 -14.30 -16.17 -14.26
C GLU A 170 -15.27 -16.27 -15.43
N GLN A 171 -15.43 -15.21 -16.23
CA GLN A 171 -16.31 -15.21 -17.40
C GLN A 171 -15.66 -15.85 -18.65
N LEU A 172 -14.35 -15.69 -18.83
CA LEU A 172 -13.61 -16.19 -19.99
C LEU A 172 -13.23 -17.68 -19.85
N VAL A 173 -13.01 -18.19 -18.64
CA VAL A 173 -12.68 -19.61 -18.42
C VAL A 173 -13.77 -20.56 -18.95
N PRO A 174 -15.07 -20.34 -18.68
CA PRO A 174 -16.15 -21.13 -19.29
C PRO A 174 -16.13 -21.08 -20.82
N ILE A 175 -15.93 -19.89 -21.40
CA ILE A 175 -15.89 -19.69 -22.85
C ILE A 175 -14.69 -20.43 -23.46
N MET A 176 -13.51 -20.34 -22.84
CA MET A 176 -12.30 -21.02 -23.28
C MET A 176 -12.41 -22.55 -23.12
N GLN A 177 -13.08 -23.03 -22.07
CA GLN A 177 -13.36 -24.46 -21.91
C GLN A 177 -14.35 -24.96 -22.97
N GLN A 178 -15.43 -24.21 -23.23
CA GLN A 178 -16.40 -24.54 -24.28
C GLN A 178 -15.75 -24.52 -25.67
N LEU A 179 -14.89 -23.53 -25.95
CA LEU A 179 -14.14 -23.45 -27.20
C LEU A 179 -13.16 -24.62 -27.34
N LYS A 180 -12.43 -24.98 -26.28
CA LYS A 180 -11.55 -26.17 -26.28
C LYS A 180 -12.33 -27.47 -26.50
N LEU A 181 -13.50 -27.62 -25.87
CA LEU A 181 -14.35 -28.79 -26.06
C LEU A 181 -14.91 -28.84 -27.49
N ALA A 182 -15.35 -27.71 -28.03
CA ALA A 182 -15.81 -27.60 -29.42
C ALA A 182 -14.66 -27.91 -30.40
N MET A 183 -13.45 -27.42 -30.14
CA MET A 183 -12.26 -27.74 -30.92
C MET A 183 -11.85 -29.21 -30.80
N LEU A 184 -11.95 -29.84 -29.63
CA LEU A 184 -11.67 -31.27 -29.46
C LEU A 184 -12.71 -32.13 -30.20
N GLN A 185 -13.99 -31.77 -30.13
CA GLN A 185 -15.05 -32.44 -30.89
C GLN A 185 -14.86 -32.27 -32.39
N PHE A 186 -14.51 -31.05 -32.82
CA PHE A 186 -14.15 -30.77 -34.21
C PHE A 186 -12.92 -31.59 -34.63
N PHE A 187 -11.86 -31.58 -33.84
CA PHE A 187 -10.63 -32.31 -34.15
C PHE A 187 -10.87 -33.82 -34.17
N MET A 188 -11.71 -34.36 -33.31
CA MET A 188 -12.07 -35.79 -33.32
C MET A 188 -12.96 -36.16 -34.52
N ALA A 189 -13.89 -35.29 -34.92
CA ALA A 189 -14.76 -35.50 -36.08
C ALA A 189 -14.00 -35.37 -37.41
N PHE A 190 -13.04 -34.44 -37.47
CA PHE A 190 -12.22 -34.19 -38.64
C PHE A 190 -10.85 -34.88 -38.59
N SER A 191 -10.48 -35.58 -37.50
CA SER A 191 -9.22 -36.33 -37.34
C SER A 191 -8.91 -37.20 -38.56
N PRO A 192 -9.84 -38.04 -39.08
CA PRO A 192 -9.54 -38.87 -40.24
C PRO A 192 -9.29 -38.06 -41.53
N VAL A 193 -9.90 -36.87 -41.65
CA VAL A 193 -9.70 -35.96 -42.79
C VAL A 193 -8.41 -35.15 -42.65
N ILE A 194 -8.10 -34.70 -41.43
CA ILE A 194 -6.89 -33.95 -41.09
C ILE A 194 -5.65 -34.84 -41.21
N GLU A 195 -5.73 -36.09 -40.73
CA GLU A 195 -4.68 -37.10 -40.87
C GLU A 195 -4.46 -37.46 -42.35
N GLY A 196 -5.54 -37.73 -43.11
CA GLY A 196 -5.43 -37.99 -44.55
C GLY A 196 -4.89 -36.80 -45.35
N PHE A 197 -5.23 -35.57 -44.96
CA PHE A 197 -4.69 -34.35 -45.57
C PHE A 197 -3.22 -34.11 -45.19
N SER A 198 -2.84 -34.38 -43.95
CA SER A 198 -1.45 -34.34 -43.47
C SER A 198 -0.57 -35.36 -44.19
N GLU A 199 -1.04 -36.61 -44.35
CA GLU A 199 -0.34 -37.64 -45.11
C GLU A 199 -0.21 -37.26 -46.58
N PHE A 200 -1.28 -36.76 -47.21
CA PHE A 200 -1.24 -36.26 -48.58
C PHE A 200 -0.24 -35.09 -48.75
N LEU A 201 -0.24 -34.13 -47.82
CA LEU A 201 0.72 -33.02 -47.80
C LEU A 201 2.17 -33.50 -47.63
N SER A 202 2.40 -34.49 -46.76
CA SER A 202 3.74 -35.09 -46.58
C SER A 202 4.20 -35.92 -47.79
N PHE A 203 3.26 -36.46 -48.56
CA PHE A 203 3.53 -37.19 -49.80
C PHE A 203 3.89 -36.26 -50.97
N ILE A 204 3.29 -35.06 -51.02
CA ILE A 204 3.58 -34.04 -52.07
C ILE A 204 4.65 -33.02 -51.67
N SER A 205 4.99 -32.88 -50.38
CA SER A 205 6.07 -31.98 -49.95
C SER A 205 7.43 -32.24 -50.61
N PRO A 206 7.82 -33.48 -50.97
CA PRO A 206 9.05 -33.74 -51.74
C PRO A 206 8.98 -33.25 -53.19
N PHE A 207 7.77 -33.03 -53.74
CA PHE A 207 7.54 -32.60 -55.12
C PHE A 207 7.29 -31.09 -55.25
N ILE A 208 7.08 -30.37 -54.14
CA ILE A 208 6.80 -28.91 -54.12
C ILE A 208 8.08 -28.09 -53.81
N VAL A 209 9.14 -28.71 -53.28
CA VAL A 209 10.40 -28.03 -52.89
C VAL A 209 11.58 -28.37 -53.82
N MET A 210 11.31 -28.73 -55.08
CA MET A 210 12.29 -28.79 -56.19
C MET A 210 11.74 -28.01 -57.39
#